data_AF-A0A382YXX9-F1
#
_entry.id   AF-A0A382YXX9-F1
#
_cell.length_a   1.000
_cell.length_b   1.000
_cell.length_c   1.000
_cell.angle_alpha   90.00
_cell.angle_beta   90.00
_cell.angle_gamma   90.00
#
_symmetry.space_group_name_H-M   'P 1'
#
loop_
_entity.id
_entity.type
_entity.pdbx_description
1 polymer ?
#
loop_
_entity_poly.entity_id
_entity_poly.type
_entity_poly.pdbx_seq_one_letter_code
_entity_poly.pdbx_strand_id
1 'polypeptide(L)' 'MTSNIVKFIYRNKIVEINNPDPNETILNYVRTKLKKTGTKEGCAEGGCGACTVVLGELEKNNINYKAINSCIAFVP' A
#
# COMPACT_ATOMS: atom_id res chain seq x y z
N MET A 1 22.93 -2.26 -5.51
CA MET A 1 22.54 -0.84 -5.41
C MET A 1 21.05 -0.84 -5.16
N THR A 2 20.63 -0.76 -3.90
CA THR A 2 19.20 -0.69 -3.55
C THR A 2 18.64 0.61 -4.09
N SER A 3 17.61 0.53 -4.94
CA SER A 3 16.92 1.72 -5.45
C SER A 3 16.24 2.43 -4.28
N ASN A 4 16.53 3.72 -4.07
CA ASN A 4 15.82 4.56 -3.09
C ASN A 4 14.46 5.05 -3.60
N ILE A 5 13.91 4.40 -4.64
CA ILE A 5 12.66 4.80 -5.28
C ILE A 5 11.74 3.61 -5.35
N VAL A 6 10.51 3.84 -4.90
CA VAL A 6 9.38 2.92 -5.00
C VAL A 6 8.42 3.44 -6.05
N LYS A 7 7.96 2.55 -6.93
CA LYS A 7 6.97 2.89 -7.96
C LYS A 7 5.80 1.90 -7.93
N PHE A 8 4.59 2.42 -7.95
CA PHE A 8 3.38 1.61 -8.04
C PHE A 8 2.29 2.33 -8.84
N ILE A 9 1.26 1.59 -9.22
CA ILE A 9 0.12 2.13 -9.97
C ILE A 9 -1.00 2.47 -8.99
N TYR A 10 -1.50 3.70 -9.07
CA TYR A 10 -2.70 4.13 -8.37
C TYR A 10 -3.59 4.95 -9.31
N ARG A 11 -4.85 4.50 -9.49
CA ARG A 11 -5.83 5.12 -10.42
C ARG A 11 -5.24 5.37 -11.82
N ASN A 12 -4.60 4.34 -12.38
CA ASN A 12 -3.96 4.35 -13.70
C ASN A 12 -2.82 5.38 -13.85
N LYS A 13 -2.24 5.84 -12.74
CA LYS A 13 -1.07 6.71 -12.72
C LYS A 13 0.08 6.02 -11.99
N ILE A 14 1.29 6.20 -12.49
CA ILE A 14 2.51 5.81 -11.78
C ILE A 14 2.71 6.83 -10.66
N VAL A 15 2.81 6.33 -9.44
CA VAL A 15 3.20 7.10 -8.26
C VAL A 15 4.61 6.70 -7.90
N GLU A 16 5.47 7.70 -7.69
CA GLU A 16 6.85 7.49 -7.28
C GLU A 16 7.07 8.06 -5.88
N ILE A 17 7.69 7.27 -5.01
CA ILE A 17 8.09 7.70 -3.67
C ILE A 17 9.62 7.68 -3.62
N ASN A 18 10.21 8.83 -3.37
CA ASN A 18 11.65 8.96 -3.18
C ASN A 18 11.98 8.82 -1.70
N ASN A 19 12.98 7.99 -1.40
CA ASN A 19 13.51 7.72 -0.07
C ASN A 19 12.40 7.38 0.97
N PRO A 20 11.58 6.35 0.70
CA PRO A 20 10.47 5.97 1.57
C PRO A 20 10.96 5.59 2.98
N ASP A 21 10.15 5.83 4.00
CA ASP A 21 10.37 5.27 5.33
C ASP A 21 10.04 3.77 5.29
N PRO A 22 11.01 2.87 5.56
CA PRO A 22 10.78 1.43 5.50
C PRO A 22 9.76 0.91 6.52
N ASN A 23 9.39 1.73 7.52
CA ASN A 23 8.38 1.39 8.51
C ASN A 23 7.00 2.00 8.20
N GLU A 24 6.86 2.78 7.13
CA GLU A 24 5.57 3.35 6.77
C GLU A 24 4.63 2.25 6.27
N THR A 25 3.50 2.08 6.96
CA THR A 25 2.45 1.14 6.52
C THR A 25 1.68 1.70 5.33
N ILE A 26 1.16 0.82 4.47
CA ILE A 26 0.28 1.21 3.36
C ILE A 26 -0.92 2.00 3.89
N LEU A 27 -1.48 1.61 5.05
CA LEU A 27 -2.59 2.33 5.67
C LEU A 27 -2.23 3.80 5.95
N ASN A 28 -1.06 4.04 6.56
CA ASN A 28 -0.60 5.38 6.89
C ASN A 28 -0.34 6.19 5.62
N TYR A 29 0.31 5.60 4.62
CA TYR A 29 0.57 6.25 3.34
C TYR A 29 -0.73 6.66 2.63
N VAL A 30 -1.72 5.77 2.55
CA VAL A 30 -3.02 6.04 1.93
C VAL A 30 -3.77 7.18 2.64
N ARG A 31 -3.77 7.16 3.98
CA ARG A 31 -4.52 8.14 4.77
C ARG A 31 -3.85 9.51 4.79
N THR A 32 -2.52 9.56 4.91
CA THR A 32 -1.78 10.81 5.15
C THR A 32 -1.22 11.40 3.85
N LYS A 33 -0.55 10.60 3.01
CA LYS A 33 0.10 11.06 1.77
C LYS A 33 -0.89 11.17 0.62
N LEU A 34 -1.70 10.12 0.39
CA LEU A 34 -2.76 10.15 -0.64
C LEU A 34 -4.03 10.88 -0.19
N LYS A 35 -4.13 11.24 1.10
CA LYS A 35 -5.29 11.91 1.73
C LYS A 35 -6.61 11.18 1.47
N LYS A 36 -6.59 9.84 1.45
CA LYS A 36 -7.78 9.00 1.29
C LYS A 36 -8.12 8.36 2.63
N THR A 37 -9.09 8.93 3.31
CA THR A 37 -9.46 8.56 4.67
C THR A 37 -10.55 7.48 4.73
N GLY A 38 -10.95 6.92 3.59
CA GLY A 38 -11.96 5.85 3.51
C GLY A 38 -11.52 4.56 4.21
N THR A 39 -10.28 4.12 3.94
CA THR A 39 -9.64 3.00 4.65
C THR A 39 -9.32 3.41 6.09
N LYS A 40 -9.66 2.55 7.06
CA LYS A 40 -9.65 2.89 8.48
C LYS A 40 -8.59 2.13 9.26
N GLU A 41 -8.11 2.76 10.32
CA GLU A 41 -7.41 2.09 11.39
C GLU A 41 -8.43 1.59 12.42
N GLY A 42 -8.30 0.33 12.83
CA GLY A 42 -9.21 -0.31 13.78
C GLY A 42 -8.42 -1.03 14.87
N CYS A 43 -7.91 -2.23 14.56
CA CYS A 43 -7.11 -3.03 15.50
C CYS A 43 -5.59 -2.92 15.33
N ALA A 44 -5.10 -2.39 14.20
CA ALA A 44 -3.67 -2.31 13.84
C ALA A 44 -2.88 -3.65 13.78
N GLU A 45 -3.54 -4.79 13.94
CA GLU A 45 -2.93 -6.13 13.96
C GLU A 45 -3.51 -7.09 12.90
N GLY A 46 -4.36 -6.60 12.00
CA GLY A 46 -4.95 -7.37 10.89
C GLY A 46 -6.27 -8.10 11.19
N GLY A 47 -6.67 -8.24 12.46
CA GLY A 47 -7.87 -9.01 12.84
C GLY A 47 -9.24 -8.43 12.43
N CYS A 48 -9.40 -7.10 12.31
CA CYS A 48 -10.72 -6.48 12.12
C CYS A 48 -11.13 -6.21 10.66
N GLY A 49 -10.20 -6.22 9.71
CA GLY A 49 -10.49 -5.93 8.29
C GLY A 49 -10.88 -4.49 7.95
N ALA A 50 -10.92 -3.56 8.91
CA ALA A 50 -11.27 -2.14 8.64
C ALA A 50 -10.29 -1.43 7.69
N CYS A 51 -9.08 -1.98 7.56
CA CYS A 51 -7.99 -1.48 6.74
C CYS A 51 -7.81 -2.23 5.41
N THR A 52 -8.77 -3.09 5.02
CA THR A 52 -8.61 -3.94 3.83
C THR A 52 -8.48 -3.10 2.55
N VAL A 53 -7.49 -3.46 1.72
CA VAL A 53 -7.25 -2.90 0.38
C VAL A 53 -7.00 -4.02 -0.62
N VAL A 54 -7.12 -3.72 -1.92
CA VAL A 54 -6.74 -4.64 -3.00
C VAL A 54 -5.34 -4.28 -3.49
N LEU A 55 -4.43 -5.25 -3.45
CA LEU A 55 -3.10 -5.17 -4.04
C LEU A 55 -3.09 -5.94 -5.36
N GLY A 56 -2.61 -5.30 -6.43
CA GLY A 56 -2.35 -5.94 -7.71
C GLY A 56 -0.85 -6.18 -7.89
N GLU A 57 -0.46 -7.44 -8.06
CA GLU A 57 0.93 -7.83 -8.34
C GLU A 57 1.03 -8.34 -9.78
N LEU A 58 2.03 -7.86 -10.52
CA LEU A 58 2.29 -8.36 -11.86
C LEU A 58 3.00 -9.71 -11.76
N GLU A 59 2.30 -10.77 -12.16
CA GLU A 59 2.84 -12.11 -12.27
C GLU A 59 2.88 -12.53 -13.75
N LYS A 60 4.08 -12.56 -14.32
CA LYS A 60 4.31 -12.78 -15.77
C LYS A 60 3.59 -11.71 -16.60
N ASN A 61 2.50 -12.08 -17.29
CA ASN A 61 1.69 -11.20 -18.13
C ASN A 61 0.28 -10.95 -17.56
N ASN A 62 0.02 -11.35 -16.31
CA ASN A 62 -1.27 -11.17 -15.66
C ASN A 62 -1.11 -10.39 -14.35
N ILE A 63 -2.16 -9.69 -13.95
CA ILE A 63 -2.22 -9.02 -12.65
C ILE A 63 -2.98 -9.93 -11.69
N ASN A 64 -2.31 -10.38 -10.65
CA ASN A 64 -2.91 -11.12 -9.55
C ASN A 64 -3.42 -10.14 -8.50
N TYR A 65 -4.71 -10.20 -8.16
CA TYR A 65 -5.33 -9.31 -7.18
C TYR A 65 -5.53 -10.04 -5.86
N LYS A 66 -5.01 -9.47 -4.77
CA LYS A 66 -5.12 -10.01 -3.41
C LYS A 66 -5.72 -8.96 -2.48
N ALA A 67 -6.65 -9.37 -1.63
CA ALA A 67 -7.10 -8.54 -0.52
C ALA A 67 -6.08 -8.64 0.62
N ILE A 68 -5.59 -7.50 1.12
CA ILE A 68 -4.60 -7.45 2.20
C ILE A 68 -5.03 -6.47 3.30
N ASN A 69 -4.52 -6.68 4.51
CA ASN A 69 -4.65 -5.74 5.61
C ASN A 69 -3.54 -4.67 5.52
N SER A 70 -3.91 -3.45 5.12
CA SER A 70 -2.91 -2.37 4.92
C SER A 70 -2.24 -1.87 6.20
N CYS A 71 -2.76 -2.21 7.38
CA CYS A 71 -2.18 -1.79 8.66
C CYS A 71 -0.93 -2.61 9.05
N ILE A 72 -0.72 -3.78 8.47
CA ILE A 72 0.43 -4.67 8.74
C ILE A 72 1.30 -4.92 7.49
N ALA A 73 1.04 -4.16 6.42
CA ALA A 73 1.83 -4.19 5.20
C ALA A 73 2.57 -2.86 5.03
N PHE A 74 3.87 -2.93 4.77
CA PHE A 74 4.69 -1.75 4.50
C PHE A 74 4.53 -1.27 3.07
N VAL A 75 4.81 0.01 2.85
CA VAL A 75 4.97 0.55 1.49
C VAL A 75 6.10 -0.26 0.81
N PRO A 76 5.82 -0.94 -0.32
CA PRO A 76 6.81 -1.76 -1.02
C PRO A 76 7.96 -0.94 -1.58
#